data_AF-A0A958REB4-F1
#
_entry.id   AF-A0A958REB4-F1
#
_cell.length_a   1.000
_cell.length_b   1.000
_cell.length_c   1.000
_cell.angle_alpha   90.00
_cell.angle_beta   90.00
_cell.angle_gamma   90.00
#
_symmetry.space_group_name_H-M   'P 1'
#
loop_
_entity.id
_entity.type
_entity.pdbx_description
1 polymer ?
#
loop_
_entity_poly.entity_id
_entity_poly.type
_entity_poly.pdbx_seq_one_letter_code
_entity_poly.pdbx_strand_id
1 'polypeptide(L)' 'MTQNLDFYFPFFVFCYGLVMSLATSIPHLREVAEKNLPPELSQWFFGHRVLGQICFLVGGLWSLQNWVFLL' A
#
# COMPACT_ATOMS: atom_id res chain seq x y z
N MET A 1 10.64 -8.34 23.11
CA MET A 1 10.37 -9.16 21.90
C MET A 1 9.52 -8.41 20.86
N THR A 2 8.87 -7.29 21.20
CA THR A 2 7.99 -6.49 20.31
C THR A 2 8.66 -5.31 19.59
N GLN A 3 9.76 -4.75 20.13
CA GLN A 3 10.36 -3.50 19.59
C GLN A 3 10.83 -3.59 18.13
N ASN A 4 11.33 -4.74 17.70
CA ASN A 4 11.75 -4.92 16.31
C ASN A 4 10.54 -4.89 15.36
N LEU A 5 9.39 -5.40 15.79
CA LEU A 5 8.19 -5.41 14.98
C LEU A 5 7.68 -3.98 14.75
N ASP A 6 7.68 -3.15 15.80
CA ASP A 6 7.28 -1.74 15.71
C ASP A 6 8.21 -0.93 14.80
N PHE A 7 9.48 -1.31 14.70
CA PHE A 7 10.43 -0.69 13.78
C PHE A 7 10.17 -1.07 12.32
N TYR A 8 9.95 -2.36 12.02
CA TYR A 8 9.80 -2.85 10.63
C TYR A 8 8.38 -2.70 10.07
N PHE A 9 7.36 -2.77 10.92
CA PHE A 9 5.95 -2.73 10.51
C PHE A 9 5.56 -1.49 9.68
N PRO A 10 5.99 -0.26 10.03
CA PRO A 10 5.71 0.94 9.23
C PRO A 10 6.24 0.83 7.79
N PHE A 11 7.41 0.20 7.60
CA PHE A 11 7.99 -0.02 6.27
C PHE A 11 7.17 -1.01 5.45
N PHE A 12 6.66 -2.09 6.06
CA PHE A 12 5.76 -3.02 5.37
C PHE A 12 4.46 -2.34 4.95
N VAL A 13 3.86 -1.55 5.83
CA VAL A 13 2.64 -0.79 5.54
C VAL A 13 2.89 0.22 4.41
N PHE A 14 4.02 0.92 4.45
CA PHE A 14 4.44 1.85 3.40
C PHE A 14 4.61 1.15 2.05
N CYS A 15 5.37 0.05 2.01
CA CYS A 15 5.61 -0.71 0.79
C CYS A 15 4.31 -1.26 0.20
N TYR A 16 3.42 -1.80 1.03
CA TYR A 16 2.09 -2.24 0.58
C TYR A 16 1.31 -1.08 -0.02
N GLY A 17 1.27 0.06 0.68
CA GLY A 17 0.60 1.25 0.19
C GLY A 17 1.15 1.77 -1.14
N LEU A 18 2.48 1.77 -1.29
CA LEU A 18 3.18 2.17 -2.51
C LEU A 18 2.80 1.26 -3.68
N VAL A 19 2.96 -0.06 -3.51
CA VAL A 19 2.66 -1.04 -4.57
C VAL A 19 1.19 -0.95 -4.95
N MET A 20 0.29 -0.89 -3.97
CA MET A 20 -1.14 -0.89 -4.24
C MET A 20 -1.61 0.42 -4.87
N SER A 21 -1.03 1.56 -4.47
CA SER A 21 -1.29 2.85 -5.11
C SER A 21 -0.80 2.87 -6.56
N LEU A 22 0.37 2.32 -6.86
CA LEU A 22 0.88 2.21 -8.24
C LEU A 22 0.01 1.27 -9.08
N ALA A 23 -0.29 0.09 -8.56
CA ALA A 23 -1.10 -0.91 -9.26
C ALA A 23 -2.51 -0.39 -9.59
N THR A 24 -3.10 0.42 -8.70
CA THR A 24 -4.46 0.95 -8.87
C THR A 24 -4.56 2.32 -9.54
N SER A 25 -3.42 2.99 -9.79
CA SER A 25 -3.37 4.29 -10.48
C SER A 25 -3.08 4.19 -11.97
N ILE A 26 -2.42 3.11 -12.41
CA ILE A 26 -2.09 2.90 -13.83
C ILE A 26 -3.32 2.36 -14.58
N PRO A 27 -3.90 3.10 -15.53
CA PRO A 27 -5.11 2.68 -16.25
C PRO A 27 -4.88 1.40 -17.08
N HIS A 28 -3.68 1.21 -17.62
CA HIS A 28 -3.35 0.03 -18.41
C HIS A 28 -3.43 -1.28 -17.59
N LEU A 29 -3.02 -1.24 -16.31
CA LEU A 29 -3.13 -2.39 -15.41
C LEU A 29 -4.59 -2.73 -15.12
N ARG A 30 -5.47 -1.71 -15.10
CA ARG A 30 -6.91 -1.91 -14.97
C ARG A 30 -7.52 -2.58 -16.19
N GLU A 31 -7.17 -2.13 -17.39
CA GLU A 31 -7.63 -2.76 -18.63
C GLU A 31 -7.20 -4.23 -18.71
N VAL A 32 -5.95 -4.53 -18.35
CA VAL A 32 -5.43 -5.91 -18.31
C VAL A 32 -6.17 -6.74 -17.26
N ALA A 33 -6.43 -6.19 -16.07
CA ALA A 33 -7.18 -6.87 -15.02
C ALA A 33 -8.63 -7.14 -15.42
N GLU A 34 -9.35 -6.16 -15.97
CA GLU A 34 -10.73 -6.32 -16.44
C GLU A 34 -10.85 -7.33 -17.59
N LYS A 35 -9.80 -7.50 -18.41
CA LYS A 35 -9.76 -8.48 -19.50
C LYS A 35 -9.47 -9.92 -19.04
N ASN A 36 -8.67 -10.10 -17.99
CA ASN A 36 -8.15 -11.41 -17.59
C ASN A 36 -8.73 -11.93 -16.27
N LEU A 37 -9.36 -11.09 -15.45
CA LEU A 37 -9.91 -11.45 -14.16
C LEU A 37 -11.44 -11.38 -14.16
N PRO A 38 -12.11 -12.14 -13.28
CA PRO A 38 -13.53 -11.97 -13.05
C PRO A 38 -13.86 -10.52 -12.67
N PRO A 39 -14.99 -9.97 -13.14
CA PRO A 39 -15.36 -8.57 -12.89
C PRO A 39 -15.46 -8.25 -11.39
N GLU A 40 -15.94 -9.20 -10.58
CA GLU A 40 -16.02 -9.08 -9.12
C GLU A 40 -14.62 -8.93 -8.48
N LEU A 41 -13.64 -9.72 -8.93
CA LEU A 41 -12.28 -9.69 -8.41
C LEU A 41 -11.57 -8.40 -8.81
N SER A 42 -11.76 -7.96 -10.06
CA SER A 42 -11.21 -6.70 -10.55
C SER A 42 -11.77 -5.52 -9.76
N GLN A 43 -13.09 -5.42 -9.63
CA GLN A 43 -13.73 -4.35 -8.84
C GLN A 43 -13.27 -4.37 -7.38
N TRP A 44 -13.21 -5.54 -6.76
CA TRP A 44 -12.72 -5.69 -5.39
C TRP A 44 -11.25 -5.22 -5.26
N PHE A 45 -10.37 -5.61 -6.18
CA PHE A 45 -8.96 -5.22 -6.17
C PHE A 45 -8.79 -3.70 -6.30
N PHE A 46 -9.45 -3.07 -7.29
CA PHE A 46 -9.36 -1.61 -7.47
C PHE A 46 -10.08 -0.82 -6.37
N GLY A 47 -11.01 -1.43 -5.63
CA GLY A 47 -11.60 -0.86 -4.42
C GLY A 47 -10.58 -0.59 -3.31
N HIS A 48 -9.47 -1.32 -3.27
CA HIS A 48 -8.38 -1.11 -2.29
C HIS A 48 -7.51 0.11 -2.59
N ARG A 49 -7.78 0.88 -3.65
CA ARG A 49 -7.02 2.08 -3.98
C ARG A 49 -6.93 3.06 -2.82
N VAL A 50 -8.06 3.34 -2.16
CA VAL A 50 -8.11 4.26 -1.02
C VAL A 50 -7.30 3.71 0.15
N LEU A 51 -7.42 2.42 0.43
CA LEU A 51 -6.63 1.75 1.47
C LEU A 51 -5.13 1.83 1.16
N GLY A 52 -4.73 1.61 -0.09
CA GLY A 52 -3.35 1.74 -0.55
C GLY A 52 -2.79 3.14 -0.32
N GLN A 53 -3.56 4.18 -0.62
CA GLN A 53 -3.16 5.57 -0.38
C GLN A 53 -3.01 5.88 1.11
N ILE A 54 -3.95 5.39 1.95
CA ILE A 54 -3.86 5.53 3.41
C ILE A 54 -2.62 4.83 3.93
N CYS A 55 -2.37 3.58 3.54
CA CYS A 55 -1.18 2.82 3.94
C CYS A 55 0.12 3.50 3.48
N PHE A 56 0.13 4.09 2.29
CA PHE A 56 1.29 4.82 1.77
C PHE A 56 1.60 6.05 2.63
N LEU A 57 0.60 6.87 2.94
CA LEU A 57 0.80 8.07 3.74
C LEU A 57 1.12 7.74 5.20
N VAL A 58 0.32 6.86 5.83
CA VAL A 58 0.51 6.47 7.24
C VAL A 58 1.83 5.74 7.42
N GLY A 59 2.13 4.75 6.58
CA GLY A 59 3.40 4.02 6.64
C GLY A 59 4.60 4.92 6.38
N GLY A 60 4.49 5.87 5.45
CA GLY A 60 5.55 6.83 5.14
C GLY A 60 5.81 7.80 6.29
N LEU A 61 4.76 8.43 6.82
CA LEU A 61 4.84 9.34 7.96
C LEU A 61 5.35 8.63 9.21
N TRP A 62 4.88 7.41 9.48
CA TRP A 62 5.33 6.63 10.63
C TRP A 62 6.78 6.17 10.48
N SER A 63 7.20 5.73 9.29
CA SER A 63 8.60 5.37 9.03
C SER A 63 9.53 6.59 9.22
N LEU A 64 9.10 7.77 8.75
CA LEU A 64 9.82 9.03 8.96
C LEU A 64 9.88 9.42 10.44
N GLN A 65 8.77 9.32 11.18
CA GLN A 65 8.73 9.59 12.62
C GLN A 65 9.69 8.67 13.38
N ASN A 66 9.70 7.39 13.04
CA ASN A 66 10.59 6.41 13.66
C ASN A 66 12.06 6.78 13.40
N TRP A 67 12.39 7.31 12.23
CA TRP A 67 13.74 7.74 11.89
C TRP A 67 14.16 9.05 12.59
N VAL A 68 13.24 10.00 12.72
CA VAL A 68 13.46 11.28 13.43
C VAL A 68 13.55 11.08 14.95
N PHE A 69 12.78 10.16 15.53
CA PHE A 69 12.79 9.90 16.97
C PHE A 69 13.96 8.99 17.43
N LEU A 70 14.65 8.34 16.48
CA LEU A 70 15.86 7.54 16.70
C LEU A 70 17.17 8.34 16.58
N LEU A 71 17.11 9.59 16.12
CA LEU A 71 18.23 10.55 16.01
C LEU A 71 18.32 11.43 17.27
#